data_AF-A0A7J7LDI7-F1
#
_entry.id   AF-A0A7J7LDI7-F1
#
_cell.length_a   1.000
_cell.length_b   1.000
_cell.length_c   1.000
_cell.angle_alpha   90.00
_cell.angle_beta   90.00
_cell.angle_gamma   90.00
#
_symmetry.space_group_name_H-M   'P 1'
#
loop_
_entity.id
_entity.type
_entity.pdbx_description
1 polymer ?
#
loop_
_entity_poly.entity_id
_entity_poly.type
_entity_poly.pdbx_seq_one_letter_code
_entity_poly.pdbx_strand_id
1 'polypeptide(L)' 'MLRNSGYYVETLGLPLTCFDARQYGTLLMVGLEDEYFEEEIKKLRDDILNAGLGLVVFTKWYIVDTMVKMAFYDDNTRSW' A
#
# COMPACT_ATOMS: atom_id res chain seq x y z
N MET A 1 -4.78 11.61 -16.39
CA MET A 1 -3.93 11.72 -15.18
C MET A 1 -4.72 12.51 -14.15
N LEU A 2 -4.84 12.06 -12.89
CA LEU A 2 -5.77 12.63 -11.89
C LEU A 2 -5.67 14.16 -11.75
N ARG A 3 -4.44 14.72 -11.78
CA ARG A 3 -4.23 16.17 -11.75
C ARG A 3 -4.87 16.92 -12.93
N ASN A 4 -4.85 16.34 -14.13
CA ASN A 4 -5.47 16.94 -15.32
C ASN A 4 -7.01 16.91 -15.24
N SER A 5 -7.57 16.07 -14.38
CA SER A 5 -9.00 16.00 -14.09
C SER A 5 -9.42 16.90 -12.92
N GLY A 6 -8.51 17.74 -12.41
CA GLY A 6 -8.79 18.72 -11.34
C GLY A 6 -8.59 18.21 -9.91
N TYR A 7 -8.08 16.99 -9.73
CA TYR A 7 -7.80 16.46 -8.39
C TYR A 7 -6.46 16.96 -7.84
N TYR A 8 -6.46 17.36 -6.57
CA TYR A 8 -5.24 17.50 -5.80
C TYR A 8 -4.70 16.11 -5.44
N VAL A 9 -3.41 15.87 -5.70
CA VAL A 9 -2.75 14.58 -5.46
C VAL A 9 -1.42 14.83 -4.78
N GLU A 10 -1.24 14.21 -3.63
CA GLU A 10 0.01 14.17 -2.89
C GLU A 10 0.39 12.74 -2.50
N THR A 11 1.66 12.55 -2.19
CA THR A 11 2.19 11.27 -1.73
C THR A 11 2.25 11.29 -0.21
N LEU A 12 1.63 10.32 0.44
CA LEU A 12 1.72 10.16 1.88
C LEU A 12 3.13 9.68 2.25
N GLY A 13 3.91 10.57 2.87
CA GLY A 13 5.29 10.30 3.32
C GLY A 13 5.41 9.97 4.81
N LEU A 14 4.30 9.76 5.50
CA LEU A 14 4.22 9.49 6.93
C LEU A 14 3.43 8.20 7.20
N PRO A 15 3.60 7.56 8.37
CA PRO A 15 2.81 6.39 8.76
C PRO A 15 1.31 6.65 8.67
N LEU A 16 0.50 5.59 8.49
CA LEU A 16 -0.95 5.74 8.38
C LEU A 16 -1.55 6.42 9.62
N THR A 17 -0.95 6.24 10.80
CA THR A 17 -1.37 6.85 12.07
C THR A 17 -1.20 8.36 12.14
N CYS A 18 -0.41 8.99 11.25
CA CYS A 18 0.01 10.39 11.41
C CYS A 18 -0.78 11.40 10.56
N PHE A 19 -1.51 10.98 9.52
CA PHE A 19 -2.25 11.91 8.66
C PHE A 19 -3.69 12.12 9.14
N ASP A 20 -4.23 13.33 8.94
CA ASP A 20 -5.64 13.63 9.21
C ASP A 20 -6.51 13.28 7.99
N ALA A 21 -7.26 12.18 8.07
CA ALA A 21 -8.10 11.72 6.97
C ALA A 21 -9.17 12.72 6.52
N ARG A 22 -9.58 13.65 7.38
CA ARG A 22 -10.59 14.67 7.05
C ARG A 22 -10.09 15.68 6.01
N GLN A 23 -8.78 15.74 5.78
CA GLN A 23 -8.18 16.59 4.76
C GLN A 23 -8.19 15.94 3.37
N TYR A 24 -8.61 14.67 3.26
CA TYR A 24 -8.52 13.88 2.03
C TYR A 24 -9.86 13.24 1.68
N GLY A 25 -10.22 13.25 0.40
CA GLY A 25 -11.41 12.53 -0.07
C GLY A 25 -11.17 11.04 -0.30
N THR A 26 -9.93 10.64 -0.63
CA THR A 26 -9.61 9.23 -0.94
C THR A 26 -8.14 8.94 -0.70
N LEU A 27 -7.85 7.81 -0.05
CA LEU A 27 -6.52 7.20 0.05
C LEU A 27 -6.33 6.15 -1.05
N LEU A 28 -5.21 6.24 -1.77
CA LEU A 28 -4.81 5.28 -2.80
C LEU A 28 -3.67 4.41 -2.26
N MET A 29 -3.92 3.13 -2.07
CA MET A 29 -2.93 2.14 -1.64
C MET A 29 -2.47 1.34 -2.86
N VAL A 30 -1.25 1.53 -3.32
CA VAL A 30 -0.76 0.99 -4.60
C VAL A 30 0.43 0.07 -4.38
N GLY A 31 0.22 -1.25 -4.54
CA GLY A 31 1.30 -2.25 -4.50
C GLY A 31 2.12 -2.21 -3.22
N LEU A 32 1.45 -2.08 -2.08
CA LEU A 32 2.09 -2.07 -0.77
C LEU A 32 2.44 -3.52 -0.39
N GLU A 33 3.71 -3.74 -0.04
CA GLU A 33 4.26 -5.07 0.28
C GLU A 33 4.60 -5.23 1.77
N ASP A 34 4.47 -4.17 2.57
CA ASP A 34 4.74 -4.19 4.00
C ASP A 34 3.54 -4.70 4.81
N GLU A 35 3.82 -5.37 5.93
CA GLU A 35 2.81 -5.73 6.91
C GLU A 35 2.36 -4.49 7.71
N TYR A 36 1.06 -4.43 8.05
CA TYR A 36 0.49 -3.32 8.82
C TYR A 36 0.46 -3.64 10.31
N PHE A 37 0.79 -2.65 11.12
CA PHE A 37 0.59 -2.73 12.57
C PHE A 37 -0.90 -2.65 12.93
N GLU A 38 -1.29 -3.21 14.08
CA GLU A 38 -2.68 -3.19 14.54
C GLU A 38 -3.23 -1.77 14.68
N GLU A 39 -2.38 -0.82 15.11
CA GLU A 39 -2.72 0.59 15.26
C GLU A 39 -3.03 1.25 13.91
N GLU A 40 -2.30 0.89 12.85
CA GLU A 40 -2.54 1.40 11.50
C GLU A 40 -3.85 0.86 10.94
N ILE A 41 -4.12 -0.43 11.14
CA ILE A 41 -5.38 -1.07 10.73
C ILE A 41 -6.55 -0.41 11.44
N LYS A 42 -6.45 -0.22 12.76
CA LYS A 42 -7.49 0.42 13.57
C LYS A 42 -7.74 1.85 13.10
N LYS A 43 -6.67 2.64 12.94
CA LYS A 43 -6.77 4.03 12.49
C LYS A 43 -7.43 4.12 11.12
N LEU A 44 -7.00 3.30 10.15
CA LEU A 44 -7.58 3.30 8.81
C LEU A 44 -9.06 2.90 8.83
N ARG A 45 -9.43 1.91 9.66
CA ARG A 45 -10.83 1.52 9.85
C ARG A 45 -11.66 2.67 10.40
N ASP A 46 -11.16 3.38 11.42
CA ASP A 46 -11.87 4.50 12.02
C ASP A 46 -12.01 5.67 11.04
N ASP A 47 -10.98 5.96 10.24
CA ASP A 47 -11.02 6.99 9.20
C ASP A 47 -12.09 6.70 8.12
N ILE A 48 -12.20 5.43 7.71
CA ILE A 48 -13.19 5.03 6.71
C ILE A 48 -14.60 5.11 7.28
N LEU A 49 -14.82 4.50 8.44
CA LEU A 49 -16.17 4.34 9.01
C LEU A 49 -16.71 5.65 9.60
N ASN A 50 -15.85 6.46 10.21
CA ASN A 50 -16.27 7.63 10.98
C ASN A 50 -15.91 8.95 10.31
N ALA A 51 -14.82 9.03 9.54
CA ALA A 51 -14.41 10.26 8.84
C ALA A 51 -14.82 10.28 7.36
N GLY A 52 -15.30 9.16 6.81
CA GLY A 52 -15.77 9.07 5.43
C GLY A 52 -14.64 9.02 4.40
N LEU A 53 -13.44 8.58 4.79
CA LEU A 53 -12.31 8.43 3.88
C LEU A 53 -12.62 7.35 2.83
N GLY A 54 -12.59 7.72 1.55
CA GLY A 54 -12.61 6.73 0.46
C GLY A 54 -11.32 5.92 0.43
N LEU A 55 -11.40 4.61 0.15
CA LEU A 55 -10.23 3.74 0.03
C LEU A 55 -10.22 3.04 -1.32
N VAL A 56 -9.11 3.12 -2.04
CA VAL A 56 -8.87 2.31 -3.25
C VAL A 56 -7.57 1.54 -3.06
N VAL A 57 -7.67 0.22 -3.19
CA VAL A 57 -6.51 -0.68 -3.05
C VAL A 57 -6.20 -1.30 -4.42
N PHE A 58 -4.99 -1.05 -4.91
CA PHE A 58 -4.44 -1.70 -6.08
C PHE A 58 -3.42 -2.73 -5.61
N THR A 59 -3.78 -4.01 -5.70
CA THR A 59 -2.87 -5.11 -5.38
C THR A 59 -2.25 -5.66 -6.66
N LYS A 60 -1.02 -6.18 -6.56
CA LYS A 60 -0.49 -7.09 -7.56
C LYS A 60 -0.86 -8.52 -7.17
N TRP A 61 -0.94 -9.39 -8.16
CA TRP A 61 -1.21 -10.81 -7.93
C TRP A 61 -0.01 -11.45 -7.21
N TYR A 62 -0.20 -11.76 -5.93
CA TYR A 62 0.68 -12.65 -5.16
C TYR A 62 0.45 -14.09 -5.65
N ILE A 63 1.11 -14.46 -6.76
CA ILE A 63 1.07 -15.83 -7.27
C ILE A 63 2.26 -16.58 -6.70
N VAL A 64 2.01 -17.43 -5.70
CA VAL A 64 3.03 -18.28 -5.06
C VAL A 64 3.81 -19.11 -6.08
N ASP A 65 3.13 -19.66 -7.10
CA ASP A 65 3.77 -20.40 -8.21
C ASP A 65 4.78 -19.56 -9.01
N THR A 66 4.60 -18.24 -9.08
CA THR A 66 5.53 -17.34 -9.79
C THR A 66 6.71 -16.99 -8.89
N MET A 67 6.51 -16.88 -7.58
CA MET A 67 7.60 -16.67 -6.61
C MET A 67 8.56 -17.86 -6.54
N VAL A 68 8.05 -19.11 -6.57
CA VAL A 68 8.92 -20.31 -6.64
C VAL A 68 9.78 -20.30 -7.90
N LYS A 69 9.26 -19.79 -9.03
CA LYS A 69 10.02 -19.65 -10.29
C LYS A 69 10.99 -18.49 -10.31
N MET A 70 10.82 -17.50 -9.44
CA MET A 70 11.73 -16.35 -9.26
C MET A 70 12.74 -16.54 -8.14
N ALA A 71 12.71 -17.68 -7.43
CA ALA A 71 13.77 -18.06 -6.51
C ALA A 71 15.07 -18.24 -7.31
N PHE A 72 15.91 -17.21 -7.31
CA PHE A 72 17.27 -17.30 -7.82
C PHE A 72 18.05 -18.24 -6.91
N TYR A 73 18.29 -19.46 -7.39
CA TYR A 73 19.29 -20.33 -6.79
C TYR A 73 20.66 -19.79 -7.18
N ASP A 74 21.40 -19.25 -6.20
CA ASP A 74 22.80 -18.87 -6.39
C ASP A 74 23.66 -20.13 -6.53
N ASP A 75 23.78 -20.62 -7.76
CA ASP A 75 24.60 -21.78 -8.11
C ASP A 75 26.12 -21.41 -8.17
N ASN A 76 26.51 -20.16 -7.84
CA ASN A 76 27.91 -19.70 -7.91
C ASN A 76 28.77 -20.09 -6.69
N THR A 77 28.24 -20.77 -5.68
CA THR A 77 29.03 -21.30 -4.55
C THR A 77 29.40 -22.78 -4.70
N ARG A 78 29.34 -23.34 -5.91
CA ARG A 78 30.04 -24.59 -6.22
C ARG A 78 31.55 -24.33 -6.35
N SER A 79 32.21 -24.22 -5.20
CA SER A 79 33.67 -24.33 -5.07
C SER A 79 34.09 -25.68 -5.67
N TRP A 80 34.92 -25.63 -6.71
CA TRP A 80 35.63 -26.77 -7.28
C TRP A 80 36.85 -27.13 -6.45
#